data_AF-A0A843HC52-F1
#
_entry.id   AF-A0A843HC52-F1
#
_cell.length_a   1.000
_cell.length_b   1.000
_cell.length_c   1.000
_cell.angle_alpha   90.00
_cell.angle_beta   90.00
_cell.angle_gamma   90.00
#
_symmetry.space_group_name_H-M   'P 1'
#
loop_
_entity.id
_entity.type
_entity.pdbx_description
1 polymer ?
#
loop_
_entity_poly.entity_id
_entity_poly.type
_entity_poly.pdbx_seq_one_letter_code
_entity_poly.pdbx_strand_id
1 'polypeptide(L)' 'MEDLTFEESLEKLEEIVEKLESGDVPLDDAIDEFNTAMQLIKVCDKKLTNAEESIAMLVKENGELVDFDVSEED' A
#
# COMPACT_ATOMS: atom_id res chain seq x y z
N MET A 1 -2.38 -13.11 -1.16
CA MET A 1 -2.57 -11.65 -1.31
C MET A 1 -1.64 -11.04 -2.36
N GLU A 2 -0.56 -11.69 -2.78
CA GLU A 2 0.37 -11.15 -3.80
C GLU A 2 -0.26 -10.87 -5.19
N ASP A 3 -1.43 -11.44 -5.48
CA ASP A 3 -2.11 -11.27 -6.78
C ASP A 3 -3.07 -10.07 -6.85
N LEU A 4 -3.32 -9.34 -5.75
CA LEU A 4 -4.19 -8.16 -5.78
C LEU A 4 -3.51 -7.02 -6.54
N THR A 5 -4.28 -6.16 -7.20
CA THR A 5 -3.84 -4.85 -7.72
C THR A 5 -3.68 -3.83 -6.59
N PHE A 6 -3.11 -2.66 -6.89
CA PHE A 6 -2.99 -1.60 -5.87
C PHE A 6 -4.38 -1.12 -5.43
N GLU A 7 -5.26 -0.90 -6.41
CA GLU A 7 -6.62 -0.42 -6.21
C GLU A 7 -7.45 -1.42 -5.39
N GLU A 8 -7.38 -2.71 -5.70
CA GLU A 8 -8.07 -3.74 -4.91
C GLU A 8 -7.51 -3.88 -3.49
N SER A 9 -6.21 -3.67 -3.30
CA SER A 9 -5.62 -3.68 -1.96
C SER A 9 -6.04 -2.46 -1.13
N LEU A 10 -6.16 -1.30 -1.77
CA LEU A 10 -6.61 -0.06 -1.15
C LEU A 10 -8.09 -0.12 -0.78
N GLU A 11 -8.96 -0.59 -1.69
CA GLU A 11 -10.40 -0.74 -1.44
C GLU A 11 -10.65 -1.66 -0.22
N LYS A 12 -9.96 -2.80 -0.16
CA LYS A 12 -10.07 -3.71 1.00
C LYS A 12 -9.55 -3.09 2.30
N LEU A 13 -8.52 -2.25 2.22
CA LEU A 13 -8.01 -1.57 3.40
C LEU A 13 -9.04 -0.56 3.93
N GLU A 14 -9.69 0.18 3.03
CA GLU A 14 -10.77 1.12 3.36
C GLU A 14 -11.96 0.38 4.01
N GLU A 15 -12.39 -0.75 3.44
CA GLU A 15 -13.44 -1.60 4.03
C GLU A 15 -13.11 -2.05 5.45
N ILE A 16 -11.86 -2.47 5.69
CA ILE A 16 -11.39 -2.88 7.02
C ILE A 16 -11.40 -1.71 7.99
N VAL A 17 -10.92 -0.54 7.57
CA VAL A 17 -10.92 0.68 8.40
C VAL A 17 -12.34 1.05 8.78
N GLU A 18 -13.27 1.14 7.82
CA GLU A 18 -14.68 1.43 8.10
C GLU A 18 -15.28 0.42 9.10
N LYS A 19 -14.97 -0.86 8.92
CA LYS A 19 -15.43 -1.92 9.81
C LYS A 19 -14.88 -1.74 11.23
N LEU A 20 -13.59 -1.48 11.39
CA LEU A 20 -12.97 -1.25 12.70
C LEU A 20 -13.48 0.03 13.38
N GLU A 21 -13.67 1.11 12.62
CA GLU A 21 -14.18 2.39 13.10
C GLU A 21 -15.65 2.32 13.57
N SER A 22 -16.44 1.39 13.02
CA SER A 22 -17.82 1.17 13.46
C SER A 22 -17.93 0.77 14.94
N GLY A 23 -16.88 0.15 15.50
CA GLY A 23 -16.85 -0.29 16.90
C GLY A 23 -17.71 -1.52 17.21
N ASP A 24 -18.43 -2.08 16.23
CA ASP A 24 -19.29 -3.25 16.39
C ASP A 24 -18.55 -4.59 16.16
N VAL A 25 -17.22 -4.53 15.97
CA VAL A 25 -16.37 -5.70 15.71
C VAL A 25 -15.93 -6.32 17.04
N PRO A 26 -16.16 -7.63 17.26
CA PRO A 26 -15.59 -8.35 18.40
C PRO A 26 -14.08 -8.20 18.46
N LEU A 27 -13.51 -8.15 19.67
CA LEU A 27 -12.08 -7.92 19.86
C LEU A 27 -11.19 -8.92 19.09
N ASP A 28 -11.55 -10.20 19.11
CA ASP A 28 -10.79 -11.24 18.43
C ASP A 28 -10.80 -11.02 16.90
N ASP A 29 -11.97 -10.69 16.34
CA ASP A 29 -12.11 -10.38 14.92
C ASP A 29 -11.35 -9.09 14.56
N ALA A 30 -11.35 -8.08 15.44
CA ALA A 30 -10.65 -6.82 15.21
C ALA A 30 -9.12 -7.02 15.10
N ILE A 31 -8.56 -7.98 15.84
CA ILE A 31 -7.14 -8.34 15.75
C ILE A 31 -6.84 -8.99 14.39
N ASP A 32 -7.72 -9.85 13.89
CA ASP A 32 -7.57 -10.49 12.58
C ASP A 32 -7.70 -9.49 11.43
N GLU A 33 -8.65 -8.56 11.52
CA GLU A 33 -8.82 -7.45 10.57
C GLU A 33 -7.58 -6.54 10.57
N PHE A 34 -7.05 -6.20 11.75
CA PHE A 34 -5.82 -5.42 11.86
C PHE A 34 -4.63 -6.12 11.20
N ASN A 35 -4.46 -7.43 11.42
CA ASN A 35 -3.40 -8.20 10.78
C ASN A 35 -3.54 -8.20 9.25
N THR A 36 -4.78 -8.29 8.75
CA THR A 36 -5.09 -8.22 7.33
C THR A 36 -4.77 -6.83 6.77
N ALA A 37 -5.17 -5.76 7.44
CA ALA A 37 -4.82 -4.38 7.08
C ALA A 37 -3.29 -4.20 6.98
N MET A 38 -2.53 -4.70 7.95
CA MET A 38 -1.06 -4.63 7.92
C MET A 38 -0.44 -5.38 6.73
N GLN A 39 -1.07 -6.46 6.27
CA GLN A 39 -0.62 -7.16 5.06
C GLN A 39 -0.96 -6.37 3.80
N LEU A 40 -2.15 -5.78 3.73
CA LEU A 40 -2.57 -4.94 2.61
C LEU A 40 -1.66 -3.70 2.46
N ILE A 41 -1.32 -3.04 3.57
CA ILE A 41 -0.39 -1.90 3.60
C ILE A 41 0.96 -2.30 2.97
N LYS A 42 1.52 -3.46 3.34
CA LYS A 42 2.77 -3.95 2.75
C LYS A 42 2.66 -4.24 1.24
N VAL A 43 1.50 -4.69 0.79
CA VAL A 43 1.26 -4.93 -0.65
C VAL A 43 1.17 -3.60 -1.39
N CYS A 44 0.46 -2.61 -0.85
CA CYS A 44 0.37 -1.26 -1.42
C CYS A 44 1.76 -0.63 -1.52
N ASP A 45 2.52 -0.63 -0.43
CA ASP A 45 3.89 -0.10 -0.36
C ASP A 45 4.80 -0.75 -1.42
N LYS A 46 4.84 -2.09 -1.48
CA LYS A 46 5.61 -2.82 -2.49
C LYS A 46 5.24 -2.43 -3.93
N LYS A 47 3.95 -2.18 -4.21
CA LYS A 47 3.49 -1.79 -5.55
C LYS A 47 3.89 -0.36 -5.90
N LEU A 48 3.78 0.57 -4.95
CA LEU A 48 4.23 1.95 -5.13
C LEU A 48 5.74 1.99 -5.40
N THR A 49 6.53 1.34 -4.55
CA THR A 49 7.99 1.23 -4.73
C THR A 49 8.36 0.67 -6.11
N ASN A 50 7.72 -0.42 -6.54
CA ASN A 50 7.98 -0.99 -7.88
C ASN A 50 7.59 -0.03 -9.02
N ALA A 51 6.51 0.73 -8.87
CA ALA A 51 6.08 1.72 -9.86
C ALA A 51 7.07 2.89 -9.95
N GLU A 52 7.55 3.38 -8.80
CA GLU A 52 8.57 4.42 -8.70
C GLU A 52 9.88 3.98 -9.36
N GLU A 53 10.37 2.78 -9.04
CA GLU A 53 11.56 2.20 -9.68
C GLU A 53 11.41 2.11 -11.21
N SER A 54 10.23 1.70 -11.68
CA SER A 54 9.93 1.59 -13.11
C SER A 54 9.97 2.95 -13.80
N ILE A 55 9.38 3.98 -13.19
CA ILE A 55 9.42 5.35 -13.70
C ILE A 55 10.85 5.87 -13.71
N ALA A 56 11.60 5.67 -12.62
CA ALA A 56 12.99 6.10 -12.51
C ALA A 56 13.88 5.46 -13.59
N MET A 57 13.67 4.18 -13.92
CA MET A 57 14.37 3.50 -15.01
C MET A 57 14.05 4.10 -16.38
N LEU A 58 12.77 4.38 -16.67
CA LEU A 58 12.37 4.99 -17.95
C LEU A 58 13.00 6.37 -18.17
N VAL A 59 13.11 7.18 -17.12
CA VAL A 59 13.72 8.50 -17.23
C VAL A 59 15.23 8.41 -17.46
N LYS A 60 15.92 7.47 -16.78
CA LYS A 60 17.34 7.17 -17.04
C LYS A 60 17.61 6.77 -18.49
N GLU A 61 16.73 5.96 -19.09
CA GLU A 61 16.85 5.55 -20.51
C GLU A 61 16.67 6.71 -21.50
N ASN A 62 15.84 7.70 -21.16
CA ASN A 62 15.60 8.89 -21.99
C ASN A 62 16.64 10.01 -21.80
N GLY A 63 17.67 9.79 -20.98
CA GLY A 63 18.87 10.64 -20.92
C GLY A 63 18.79 11.87 -20.00
N GLU A 64 17.72 12.04 -19.23
CA GLU A 64 17.61 13.07 -18.19
C GLU A 64 17.46 12.41 -16.81
N LEU A 65 18.03 13.01 -15.77
CA LEU A 65 17.97 12.51 -14.41
C LEU A 65 16.75 13.11 -13.70
N VAL A 66 15.92 12.27 -13.07
CA VAL A 66 15.06 12.73 -11.97
C VAL A 66 15.64 12.21 -10.68
N ASP A 67 15.88 13.13 -9.76
CA ASP A 67 15.99 12.81 -8.34
C ASP A 67 14.55 12.53 -7.88
N PHE A 68 14.15 11.25 -7.90
CA PHE A 68 12.88 10.82 -7.32
C PHE A 68 13.15 10.49 -5.85
N ASP A 69 13.45 11.54 -5.08
CA ASP A 69 13.69 11.46 -3.65
C ASP A 69 12.33 11.47 -2.95
N VAL A 70 11.73 10.27 -2.78
CA VAL A 70 10.71 10.06 -1.75
C VAL A 70 11.47 9.83 -0.44
N SER A 71 12.19 10.85 0.02
CA SER A 71 12.56 10.90 1.42
C SER A 71 11.25 11.08 2.17
N GLU A 72 10.85 10.05 2.91
CA GLU A 72 10.05 10.26 4.11
C GLU A 72 10.81 11.30 4.94
N GLU A 73 10.42 12.58 4.84
CA GLU A 73 10.80 13.56 5.85
C GLU A 73 10.19 13.09 7.18
N ASP A 74 11.07 12.83 8.16
CA ASP A 74 10.78 12.40 9.54
C ASP A 74 9.55 13.08 10.19
#